data_AF-A0A928I0F7-F1
#
_entry.id   AF-A0A928I0F7-F1
#
_cell.length_a   1.000
_cell.length_b   1.000
_cell.length_c   1.000
_cell.angle_alpha   90.00
_cell.angle_beta   90.00
_cell.angle_gamma   90.00
#
_symmetry.space_group_name_H-M   'P 1'
#
loop_
_entity.id
_entity.type
_entity.pdbx_description
1 polymer ?
#
loop_
_entity_poly.entity_id
_entity_poly.type
_entity_poly.pdbx_seq_one_letter_code
_entity_poly.pdbx_strand_id
1 'polypeptide(L)'
;MPYVSHNKQNTRRIGLAILLLVLCSALLVSCMAGPNALWIRGLLGLDVNDYFAEAPLRQLQHDGTTATLLSNMVTIIVSDSIHLSPFSGTNEAVRLYRDEILNDMLRDDYSRYTGNRASLDNVASVYPYLSAATLIAKEDFENVVFRFFGGTSVSHKNGDAFSYLSQVGYYTSPVQARECIAEVNILELYETEHTYRMQFNLTANGETSDVYTAVFVKRSDGSCYWKALRVE
;
A
#
# COMPACT_ATOMS: atom_id res chain seq x y z
N MET A 1 36.08 55.29 27.09
CA MET A 1 34.95 54.66 26.36
C MET A 1 34.89 55.28 24.97
N PRO A 2 35.05 54.47 23.90
CA PRO A 2 33.91 54.28 23.01
C PRO A 2 33.76 52.81 22.59
N TYR A 3 32.62 52.22 22.94
CA TYR A 3 32.22 50.85 22.67
C TYR A 3 31.01 50.88 21.70
N VAL A 4 31.19 51.32 20.44
CA VAL A 4 30.02 51.53 19.54
C VAL A 4 30.23 51.09 18.08
N SER A 5 31.43 50.73 17.61
CA SER A 5 31.62 50.39 16.18
C SER A 5 31.33 48.93 15.81
N HIS A 6 31.43 47.98 16.75
CA HIS A 6 31.25 46.55 16.43
C HIS A 6 29.79 46.11 16.27
N ASN A 7 28.82 46.86 16.83
CA ASN A 7 27.43 46.40 16.86
C ASN A 7 26.73 46.57 15.49
N LYS A 8 27.02 47.64 14.75
CA LYS A 8 26.37 47.93 13.45
C LYS A 8 26.67 46.92 12.33
N GLN A 9 27.86 46.31 12.34
CA GLN A 9 28.23 45.30 11.33
C GLN A 9 27.54 43.95 11.56
N ASN A 10 27.37 43.53 12.81
CA ASN A 10 26.67 42.29 13.15
C ASN A 10 25.16 42.40 12.89
N THR A 11 24.52 43.54 13.19
CA THR A 11 23.09 43.73 12.90
C THR A 11 22.79 43.70 11.41
N ARG A 12 23.70 44.23 10.56
CA ARG A 12 23.57 44.17 9.10
C ARG A 12 23.71 42.75 8.55
N ARG A 13 24.62 41.94 9.10
CA ARG A 13 24.81 40.53 8.71
C ARG A 13 23.64 39.65 9.12
N ILE A 14 23.11 39.85 10.33
CA ILE A 14 21.93 39.13 10.83
C ILE A 14 20.69 39.54 10.04
N GLY A 15 20.51 40.83 9.74
CA GLY A 15 19.42 41.30 8.89
C GLY A 15 19.46 40.71 7.47
N LEU A 16 20.65 40.59 6.89
CA LEU A 16 20.82 39.97 5.57
C LEU A 16 20.55 38.46 5.59
N ALA A 17 20.95 37.76 6.65
CA ALA A 17 20.70 36.32 6.82
C ALA A 17 19.21 36.01 7.04
N ILE A 18 18.51 36.83 7.82
CA ILE A 18 17.06 36.70 8.01
C ILE A 18 16.32 37.02 6.71
N LEU A 19 16.74 38.06 5.98
CA LEU A 19 16.16 38.38 4.67
C LEU A 19 16.37 37.23 3.67
N LEU A 20 17.55 36.60 3.66
CA LEU A 20 17.84 35.42 2.85
C LEU A 20 17.00 34.20 3.24
N LEU A 21 16.81 33.94 4.54
CA LEU A 21 15.94 32.87 5.02
C LEU A 21 14.47 33.09 4.64
N VAL A 22 13.99 34.33 4.73
CA VAL A 22 12.62 34.70 4.34
C VAL A 22 12.45 34.65 2.82
N LEU A 23 13.46 35.08 2.04
CA LEU A 23 13.43 34.93 0.59
C LEU A 23 13.46 33.45 0.19
N CYS A 24 14.29 32.63 0.84
CA CYS A 24 14.36 31.19 0.60
C CYS A 24 13.06 30.48 0.96
N SER A 25 12.40 30.85 2.07
CA SER A 25 11.11 30.27 2.43
C SER A 25 9.99 30.73 1.50
N ALA A 26 9.99 31.98 1.05
CA ALA A 26 9.04 32.49 0.05
C ALA A 26 9.26 31.86 -1.35
N LEU A 27 10.52 31.63 -1.75
CA LEU A 27 10.87 30.88 -2.97
C LEU A 27 10.50 29.41 -2.88
N LEU A 28 10.66 28.77 -1.71
CA LEU A 28 10.20 27.39 -1.49
C LEU A 28 8.67 27.28 -1.58
N VAL A 29 7.93 28.21 -0.96
CA VAL A 29 6.45 28.22 -1.00
C VAL A 29 5.94 28.46 -2.43
N SER A 30 6.56 29.35 -3.19
CA SER A 30 6.19 29.62 -4.59
C SER A 30 6.61 28.50 -5.56
N CYS A 31 7.75 27.84 -5.33
CA CYS A 31 8.14 26.62 -6.05
C CYS A 31 7.26 25.42 -5.74
N MET A 32 6.55 25.40 -4.60
CA MET A 32 5.68 24.29 -4.18
C MET A 32 4.21 24.47 -4.57
N ALA A 33 3.79 25.65 -5.09
CA ALA A 33 2.39 25.99 -5.36
C ALA A 33 2.05 26.22 -6.85
N GLY A 34 3.03 26.20 -7.76
CA GLY A 34 2.80 26.37 -9.21
C GLY A 34 2.85 25.06 -10.00
N PRO A 35 2.57 25.07 -11.33
CA PRO A 35 2.68 23.89 -12.20
C PRO A 35 4.10 23.30 -12.24
N ASN A 36 5.14 24.09 -11.94
CA ASN A 36 6.52 23.61 -11.80
C ASN A 36 6.77 22.83 -10.49
N ALA A 37 5.85 22.91 -9.51
CA ALA A 37 5.89 22.12 -8.29
C ALA A 37 5.66 20.62 -8.57
N LEU A 38 4.90 20.28 -9.61
CA LEU A 38 4.73 18.89 -10.06
C LEU A 38 6.05 18.29 -10.53
N TRP A 39 6.88 19.06 -11.24
CA TRP A 39 8.20 18.60 -11.67
C TRP A 39 9.17 18.41 -10.50
N ILE A 40 9.21 19.34 -9.55
CA ILE A 40 10.06 19.23 -8.35
C ILE A 40 9.57 18.09 -7.43
N ARG A 41 8.25 17.91 -7.29
CA ARG A 41 7.66 16.81 -6.50
C ARG A 41 7.89 15.46 -7.18
N GLY A 42 7.76 15.38 -8.50
CA GLY A 42 8.14 14.21 -9.29
C GLY A 42 9.63 13.87 -9.19
N LEU A 43 10.51 14.89 -9.19
CA LEU A 43 11.95 14.73 -8.97
C LEU A 43 12.28 14.20 -7.55
N LEU A 44 11.46 14.55 -6.57
CA LEU A 44 11.55 14.06 -5.18
C LEU A 44 10.83 12.72 -4.96
N GLY A 45 10.25 12.10 -5.99
CA GLY A 45 9.48 10.86 -5.87
C GLY A 45 8.17 11.01 -5.08
N LEU A 46 7.68 12.24 -4.89
CA LEU A 46 6.40 12.52 -4.25
C LEU A 46 5.29 12.39 -5.29
N ASP A 47 4.56 11.29 -5.21
CA ASP A 47 3.36 11.03 -6.03
C ASP A 47 2.21 11.96 -5.59
N VAL A 48 1.94 13.00 -6.37
CA VAL A 48 0.90 14.03 -6.14
C VAL A 48 -0.28 13.93 -7.11
N ASN A 49 -0.32 12.91 -7.96
CA ASN A 49 -1.40 12.76 -8.93
C ASN A 49 -2.71 12.43 -8.21
N ASP A 50 -3.76 13.20 -8.51
CA ASP A 50 -5.13 12.84 -8.11
C ASP A 50 -5.68 11.82 -9.10
N TYR A 51 -5.32 10.56 -8.86
CA TYR A 51 -5.70 9.45 -9.74
C TYR A 51 -7.21 9.21 -9.84
N PHE A 52 -8.00 9.64 -8.85
CA PHE A 52 -9.46 9.52 -8.94
C PHE A 52 -10.04 10.52 -9.94
N ALA A 53 -9.41 11.68 -10.09
CA ALA A 53 -9.83 12.74 -11.00
C ALA A 53 -9.33 12.54 -12.44
N GLU A 54 -8.50 11.54 -12.72
CA GLU A 54 -8.05 11.25 -14.07
C GLU A 54 -9.23 10.98 -15.01
N ALA A 55 -9.18 11.60 -16.19
CA ALA A 55 -10.19 11.42 -17.21
C ALA A 55 -10.13 10.00 -17.79
N PRO A 56 -11.28 9.32 -17.96
CA PRO A 56 -11.32 8.02 -18.60
C PRO A 56 -10.94 8.16 -20.08
N LEU A 57 -9.97 7.37 -20.53
CA LEU A 57 -9.59 7.25 -21.93
C LEU A 57 -10.49 6.25 -22.66
N ARG A 58 -10.83 5.15 -21.98
CA ARG A 58 -11.59 4.05 -22.56
C ARG A 58 -12.35 3.28 -21.48
N GLN A 59 -13.58 2.88 -21.78
CA GLN A 59 -14.31 1.88 -21.00
C GLN A 59 -13.88 0.48 -21.42
N LEU A 60 -13.55 -0.38 -20.45
CA LEU A 60 -13.11 -1.75 -20.67
C LEU A 60 -14.27 -2.74 -20.49
N GLN A 61 -14.13 -3.93 -21.07
CA GLN A 61 -15.08 -5.03 -20.87
C GLN A 61 -14.93 -5.64 -19.47
N HIS A 62 -16.05 -6.11 -18.90
CA HIS A 62 -16.10 -6.65 -17.54
C HIS A 62 -15.64 -8.12 -17.45
N ASP A 63 -15.40 -8.78 -18.58
CA ASP A 63 -14.99 -10.19 -18.71
C ASP A 63 -13.63 -10.37 -19.42
N GLY A 64 -12.93 -9.26 -19.69
CA GLY A 64 -11.61 -9.27 -20.32
C GLY A 64 -10.45 -9.60 -19.37
N THR A 65 -9.24 -9.75 -19.92
CA THR A 65 -8.02 -10.05 -19.15
C THR A 65 -7.72 -9.03 -18.06
N THR A 66 -7.94 -7.74 -18.34
CA THR A 66 -7.79 -6.67 -17.33
C THR A 66 -8.82 -6.80 -16.22
N ALA A 67 -10.08 -7.11 -16.53
CA ALA A 67 -11.11 -7.32 -15.52
C ALA A 67 -10.75 -8.50 -14.61
N THR A 68 -10.34 -9.65 -15.18
CA THR A 68 -9.87 -10.80 -14.39
C THR A 68 -8.68 -10.46 -13.50
N LEU A 69 -7.69 -9.73 -14.03
CA LEU A 69 -6.53 -9.29 -13.27
C LEU A 69 -6.94 -8.44 -12.05
N LEU A 70 -7.80 -7.44 -12.26
CA LEU A 70 -8.21 -6.51 -11.22
C LEU A 70 -9.14 -7.18 -10.19
N SER A 71 -10.04 -8.07 -10.63
CA SER A 71 -10.85 -8.89 -9.71
C SER A 71 -9.96 -9.77 -8.84
N ASN A 72 -8.93 -10.42 -9.40
CA ASN A 72 -7.97 -11.20 -8.62
C ASN A 72 -7.19 -10.32 -7.62
N MET A 73 -6.93 -9.05 -7.95
CA MET A 73 -6.32 -8.12 -7.00
C MET A 73 -7.27 -7.72 -5.86
N VAL A 74 -8.58 -7.68 -6.11
CA VAL A 74 -9.60 -7.49 -5.06
C VAL A 74 -9.66 -8.69 -4.13
N THR A 75 -9.58 -9.91 -4.65
CA THR A 75 -9.69 -11.12 -3.82
C THR A 75 -8.54 -11.30 -2.82
N ILE A 76 -7.44 -10.55 -2.95
CA ILE A 76 -6.31 -10.55 -2.01
C ILE A 76 -6.67 -9.88 -0.69
N ILE A 77 -7.55 -8.87 -0.72
CA ILE A 77 -7.98 -8.12 0.46
C ILE A 77 -9.33 -8.60 1.01
N VAL A 78 -9.83 -9.74 0.51
CA VAL A 78 -11.12 -10.31 0.89
C VAL A 78 -10.89 -11.71 1.47
N SER A 79 -11.22 -11.91 2.75
CA SER A 79 -11.12 -13.23 3.39
C SER A 79 -12.41 -13.64 4.10
N ASP A 80 -12.94 -12.82 5.00
CA ASP A 80 -14.06 -13.18 5.88
C ASP A 80 -15.23 -12.18 5.86
N SER A 81 -15.10 -11.09 5.12
CA SER A 81 -16.07 -10.02 5.03
C SER A 81 -16.19 -9.50 3.61
N ILE A 82 -17.43 -9.24 3.18
CA ILE A 82 -17.72 -8.49 1.94
C ILE A 82 -17.62 -6.98 2.16
N HIS A 83 -17.50 -6.52 3.41
CA HIS A 83 -17.35 -5.10 3.73
C HIS A 83 -15.88 -4.73 3.84
N LEU A 84 -15.45 -3.84 2.95
CA LEU A 84 -14.09 -3.34 2.87
C LEU A 84 -13.96 -1.95 3.50
N SER A 85 -12.92 -1.77 4.31
CA SER A 85 -12.52 -0.46 4.84
C SER A 85 -11.74 0.34 3.77
N PRO A 86 -12.18 1.56 3.41
CA PRO A 86 -11.45 2.44 2.51
C PRO A 86 -10.01 2.69 2.97
N PHE A 87 -9.12 2.91 2.00
CA PHE A 87 -7.71 3.21 2.30
C PHE A 87 -7.08 4.09 1.22
N SER A 88 -6.03 4.81 1.62
CA SER A 88 -5.17 5.57 0.70
C SER A 88 -3.71 5.18 0.88
N GLY A 89 -3.16 4.53 -0.15
CA GLY A 89 -1.76 4.12 -0.21
C GLY A 89 -1.44 2.82 0.52
N THR A 90 -0.23 2.32 0.28
CA THR A 90 0.22 0.99 0.71
C THR A 90 0.23 0.81 2.22
N ASN A 91 0.71 1.81 2.98
CA ASN A 91 0.85 1.67 4.42
C ASN A 91 -0.49 1.49 5.13
N GLU A 92 -1.52 2.18 4.66
CA GLU A 92 -2.87 2.02 5.20
C GLU A 92 -3.49 0.71 4.75
N ALA A 93 -3.33 0.34 3.47
CA ALA A 93 -3.76 -0.96 2.96
C ALA A 93 -3.20 -2.11 3.80
N VAL A 94 -1.89 -2.13 4.06
CA VAL A 94 -1.25 -3.18 4.86
C VAL A 94 -1.59 -3.07 6.36
N ARG A 95 -1.94 -1.88 6.84
CA ARG A 95 -2.42 -1.75 8.23
C ARG A 95 -3.75 -2.46 8.40
N LEU A 96 -4.64 -2.34 7.42
CA LEU A 96 -6.01 -2.87 7.43
C LEU A 96 -6.06 -4.33 7.00
N TYR A 97 -5.34 -4.70 5.94
CA TYR A 97 -5.51 -5.96 5.20
C TYR A 97 -4.34 -6.94 5.33
N ARG A 98 -3.52 -6.83 6.39
CA ARG A 98 -2.34 -7.69 6.54
C ARG A 98 -2.72 -9.17 6.56
N ASP A 99 -3.76 -9.51 7.33
CA ASP A 99 -4.11 -10.89 7.58
C ASP A 99 -4.76 -11.51 6.36
N GLU A 100 -5.51 -10.72 5.59
CA GLU A 100 -6.08 -11.08 4.29
C GLU A 100 -4.98 -11.38 3.29
N ILE A 101 -3.96 -10.52 3.19
CA ILE A 101 -2.80 -10.75 2.30
C ILE A 101 -2.05 -12.02 2.72
N LEU A 102 -1.79 -12.23 4.01
CA LEU A 102 -1.12 -13.44 4.49
C LEU A 102 -1.97 -14.70 4.28
N ASN A 103 -3.29 -14.58 4.41
CA ASN A 103 -4.23 -15.66 4.16
C ASN A 103 -4.29 -16.02 2.67
N ASP A 104 -4.30 -15.02 1.78
CA ASP A 104 -4.17 -15.19 0.34
C ASP A 104 -2.89 -15.94 -0.04
N MET A 105 -1.75 -15.57 0.57
CA MET A 105 -0.49 -16.31 0.38
C MET A 105 -0.62 -17.79 0.77
N LEU A 106 -1.24 -18.11 1.92
CA LEU A 106 -1.45 -19.50 2.32
C LEU A 106 -2.42 -20.24 1.39
N ARG A 107 -3.44 -19.57 0.86
CA ARG A 107 -4.40 -20.16 -0.07
C ARG A 107 -3.73 -20.52 -1.40
N ASP A 108 -2.97 -19.61 -1.95
CA ASP A 108 -2.39 -19.74 -3.29
C ASP A 108 -1.22 -20.74 -3.32
N ASP A 109 -0.43 -20.84 -2.24
CA ASP A 109 0.74 -21.74 -2.18
C ASP A 109 1.00 -22.31 -0.78
N TYR A 110 -0.01 -23.00 -0.22
CA TYR A 110 0.09 -23.60 1.12
C TYR A 110 1.31 -24.49 1.30
N SER A 111 1.66 -25.27 0.28
CA SER A 111 2.76 -26.24 0.34
C SER A 111 4.14 -25.59 0.43
N ARG A 112 4.32 -24.39 -0.11
CA ARG A 112 5.56 -23.62 0.05
C ARG A 112 5.76 -23.16 1.48
N TYR A 113 4.68 -22.80 2.17
CA TYR A 113 4.73 -22.24 3.53
C TYR A 113 4.56 -23.29 4.63
N THR A 114 4.48 -24.57 4.26
CA THR A 114 4.38 -25.70 5.18
C THR A 114 5.46 -26.73 4.93
N GLY A 115 5.86 -27.46 5.97
CA GLY A 115 6.79 -28.57 5.83
C GLY A 115 8.27 -28.22 5.61
N ASN A 116 8.65 -26.93 5.63
CA ASN A 116 10.06 -26.54 5.68
C ASN A 116 10.65 -26.82 7.07
N ARG A 117 11.20 -28.02 7.26
CA ARG A 117 11.77 -28.48 8.53
C ARG A 117 12.86 -27.56 9.07
N ALA A 118 13.75 -27.04 8.21
CA ALA A 118 14.82 -26.17 8.67
C ALA A 118 14.28 -24.86 9.31
N SER A 119 13.27 -24.25 8.68
CA SER A 119 12.60 -23.07 9.24
C SER A 119 11.82 -23.40 10.51
N LEU A 120 11.13 -24.55 10.54
CA LEU A 120 10.38 -25.01 11.70
C LEU A 120 11.30 -25.29 12.91
N ASP A 121 12.43 -25.96 12.69
CA ASP A 121 13.43 -26.25 13.72
C ASP A 121 14.06 -24.97 14.26
N ASN A 122 14.37 -24.00 13.39
CA ASN A 122 14.85 -22.68 13.80
C ASN A 122 13.82 -21.95 14.68
N VAL A 123 12.55 -21.92 14.25
CA VAL A 123 11.46 -21.32 15.03
C VAL A 123 11.30 -22.03 16.37
N ALA A 124 11.32 -23.36 16.41
CA ALA A 124 11.21 -24.14 17.64
C ALA A 124 12.38 -23.90 18.60
N SER A 125 13.59 -23.61 18.10
CA SER A 125 14.75 -23.30 18.94
C SER A 125 14.63 -21.94 19.66
N VAL A 126 13.96 -20.97 19.02
CA VAL A 126 13.79 -19.61 19.55
C VAL A 126 12.48 -19.47 20.34
N TYR A 127 11.43 -20.16 19.88
CA TYR A 127 10.08 -20.17 20.44
C TYR A 127 9.64 -21.61 20.79
N PRO A 128 10.25 -22.26 21.80
CA PRO A 128 10.02 -23.67 22.10
C PRO A 128 8.61 -24.01 22.57
N TYR A 129 7.83 -23.01 22.97
CA TYR A 129 6.43 -23.16 23.38
C TYR A 129 5.44 -23.06 22.21
N LEU A 130 5.92 -22.74 21.00
CA LEU A 130 5.09 -22.52 19.81
C LEU A 130 5.12 -23.77 18.93
N SER A 131 3.94 -24.32 18.65
CA SER A 131 3.76 -25.36 17.63
C SER A 131 3.34 -24.72 16.31
N ALA A 132 4.29 -24.18 15.55
CA ALA A 132 4.02 -23.60 14.24
C ALA A 132 3.73 -24.68 13.20
N ALA A 133 2.61 -24.57 12.49
CA ALA A 133 2.29 -25.42 11.33
C ALA A 133 2.62 -24.71 10.00
N THR A 134 2.52 -23.39 9.99
CA THR A 134 2.73 -22.51 8.83
C THR A 134 3.78 -21.46 9.15
N LEU A 135 4.67 -21.19 8.19
CA LEU A 135 5.68 -20.15 8.29
C LEU A 135 5.80 -19.40 6.96
N ILE A 136 5.45 -18.12 6.99
CA ILE A 136 5.65 -17.18 5.86
C ILE A 136 6.82 -16.27 6.22
N ALA A 137 7.88 -16.27 5.42
CA ALA A 137 9.01 -15.37 5.64
C ALA A 137 8.57 -13.90 5.46
N LYS A 138 9.13 -12.99 6.24
CA LYS A 138 8.80 -11.56 6.12
C LYS A 138 9.13 -11.03 4.72
N GLU A 139 10.19 -11.52 4.09
CA GLU A 139 10.61 -11.11 2.74
C GLU A 139 9.59 -11.57 1.69
N ASP A 140 9.00 -12.76 1.85
CA ASP A 140 7.93 -13.23 0.96
C ASP A 140 6.70 -12.33 1.07
N PHE A 141 6.33 -11.94 2.29
CA PHE A 141 5.23 -11.01 2.54
C PHE A 141 5.53 -9.62 1.95
N GLU A 142 6.73 -9.07 2.15
CA GLU A 142 7.16 -7.80 1.56
C GLU A 142 7.10 -7.83 0.03
N ASN A 143 7.51 -8.93 -0.60
CA ASN A 143 7.46 -9.09 -2.05
C ASN A 143 6.01 -9.07 -2.57
N VAL A 144 5.09 -9.74 -1.89
CA VAL A 144 3.66 -9.72 -2.23
C VAL A 144 3.09 -8.32 -2.07
N VAL A 145 3.40 -7.63 -0.96
CA VAL A 145 2.96 -6.25 -0.73
C VAL A 145 3.53 -5.31 -1.80
N PHE A 146 4.81 -5.42 -2.14
CA PHE A 146 5.42 -4.63 -3.20
C PHE A 146 4.73 -4.87 -4.55
N ARG A 147 4.48 -6.14 -4.89
CA ARG A 147 3.80 -6.53 -6.13
C ARG A 147 2.41 -5.90 -6.23
N PHE A 148 1.57 -6.08 -5.22
CA PHE A 148 0.15 -5.71 -5.29
C PHE A 148 -0.17 -4.30 -4.82
N PHE A 149 0.69 -3.67 -4.02
CA PHE A 149 0.43 -2.34 -3.43
C PHE A 149 1.56 -1.33 -3.68
N GLY A 150 2.67 -1.72 -4.30
CA GLY A 150 3.75 -0.79 -4.71
C GLY A 150 4.61 -0.22 -3.58
N GLY A 151 4.48 -0.73 -2.35
CA GLY A 151 5.23 -0.23 -1.19
C GLY A 151 6.61 -0.88 -1.04
N THR A 152 7.61 -0.09 -0.64
CA THR A 152 9.01 -0.55 -0.47
C THR A 152 9.40 -0.84 0.98
N SER A 153 8.54 -0.50 1.95
CA SER A 153 8.78 -0.73 3.37
C SER A 153 7.48 -1.07 4.06
N VAL A 154 7.44 -2.22 4.72
CA VAL A 154 6.24 -2.72 5.39
C VAL A 154 6.51 -2.88 6.88
N SER A 155 5.60 -2.37 7.71
CA SER A 155 5.71 -2.59 9.16
C SER A 155 5.23 -4.00 9.52
N HIS A 156 6.11 -4.76 10.17
CA HIS A 156 5.80 -6.10 10.66
C HIS A 156 5.29 -6.06 12.10
N LYS A 157 4.14 -6.68 12.32
CA LYS A 157 3.47 -6.78 13.62
C LYS A 157 2.46 -7.90 13.59
N ASN A 158 2.00 -8.30 14.78
CA ASN A 158 0.88 -9.21 14.92
C ASN A 158 -0.40 -8.62 14.30
N GLY A 159 -1.19 -9.48 13.70
CA GLY A 159 -2.60 -9.26 13.39
C GLY A 159 -3.48 -10.10 14.30
N ASP A 160 -4.72 -10.29 13.87
CA ASP A 160 -5.74 -11.05 14.59
C ASP A 160 -5.59 -12.56 14.31
N ALA A 161 -5.31 -12.93 13.06
CA ALA A 161 -5.12 -14.32 12.63
C ALA A 161 -3.64 -14.73 12.53
N PHE A 162 -2.73 -13.77 12.36
CA PHE A 162 -1.30 -14.03 12.17
C PHE A 162 -0.44 -13.39 13.24
N SER A 163 0.50 -14.15 13.80
CA SER A 163 1.53 -13.65 14.72
C SER A 163 2.85 -13.44 13.98
N TYR A 164 3.53 -12.33 14.26
CA TYR A 164 4.86 -12.04 13.74
C TYR A 164 5.94 -12.41 14.75
N LEU A 165 6.80 -13.35 14.36
CA LEU A 165 7.93 -13.86 15.13
C LEU A 165 9.19 -13.04 14.81
N SER A 166 9.34 -11.92 15.49
CA SER A 166 10.35 -10.91 15.16
C SER A 166 11.81 -11.36 15.24
N GLN A 167 12.15 -12.34 16.10
CA GLN A 167 13.54 -12.81 16.24
C GLN A 167 14.00 -13.68 15.07
N VAL A 168 13.06 -14.29 14.35
CA VAL A 168 13.30 -15.22 13.24
C VAL A 168 12.77 -14.71 11.92
N GLY A 169 11.98 -13.63 11.92
CA GLY A 169 11.49 -12.98 10.70
C GLY A 169 10.38 -13.75 9.99
N TYR A 170 9.49 -14.42 10.73
CA TYR A 170 8.39 -15.20 10.15
C TYR A 170 7.02 -14.75 10.65
N TYR A 171 6.01 -14.88 9.80
CA TYR A 171 4.62 -14.93 10.21
C TYR A 171 4.19 -16.38 10.41
N THR A 172 3.32 -16.60 11.38
CA THR A 172 2.72 -17.90 11.64
C THR A 172 1.26 -17.73 11.99
N SER A 173 0.45 -18.74 11.68
CA SER A 173 -0.93 -18.84 12.13
C SER A 173 -1.21 -20.23 12.68
N PRO A 174 -1.93 -20.35 13.81
CA PRO A 174 -2.46 -21.63 14.27
C PRO A 174 -3.68 -22.09 13.45
N VAL A 175 -4.23 -21.22 12.60
CA VAL A 175 -5.45 -21.46 11.83
C VAL A 175 -5.09 -21.84 10.38
N GLN A 176 -5.88 -22.73 9.79
CA GLN A 176 -5.78 -23.00 8.35
C GLN A 176 -6.22 -21.77 7.54
N ALA A 177 -5.77 -21.69 6.29
CA ALA A 177 -6.20 -20.64 5.37
C ALA A 177 -7.73 -20.61 5.28
N ARG A 178 -8.31 -19.43 5.44
CA ARG A 178 -9.75 -19.19 5.24
C ARG A 178 -10.03 -19.10 3.75
N GLU A 179 -11.07 -19.79 3.28
CA GLU A 179 -11.53 -19.64 1.90
C GLU A 179 -12.15 -18.26 1.69
N CYS A 180 -11.86 -17.64 0.54
CA CYS A 180 -12.60 -16.47 0.07
C CYS A 180 -13.73 -16.95 -0.81
N ILE A 181 -14.95 -16.57 -0.45
CA ILE A 181 -16.20 -16.97 -1.11
C ILE A 181 -16.94 -15.78 -1.72
N ALA A 182 -16.30 -14.61 -1.79
CA ALA A 182 -16.91 -13.42 -2.36
C ALA A 182 -16.71 -13.35 -3.87
N GLU A 183 -17.79 -13.15 -4.61
CA GLU A 183 -17.79 -12.80 -6.02
C GLU A 183 -17.56 -11.29 -6.18
N VAL A 184 -16.68 -10.90 -7.10
CA VAL A 184 -16.42 -9.49 -7.45
C VAL A 184 -17.28 -9.11 -8.64
N ASN A 185 -18.32 -8.30 -8.42
CA ASN A 185 -19.17 -7.81 -9.51
C ASN A 185 -18.69 -6.44 -9.97
N ILE A 186 -18.17 -6.38 -11.19
CA ILE A 186 -17.71 -5.13 -11.81
C ILE A 186 -18.93 -4.36 -12.33
N LEU A 187 -19.09 -3.13 -11.82
CA LEU A 187 -20.15 -2.20 -12.22
C LEU A 187 -19.64 -1.24 -13.30
N GLU A 188 -18.43 -0.72 -13.13
CA GLU A 188 -17.75 0.10 -14.12
C GLU A 188 -16.26 -0.23 -14.16
N LEU A 189 -15.66 -0.20 -15.35
CA LEU A 189 -14.23 -0.36 -15.51
C LEU A 189 -13.69 0.59 -16.58
N TYR A 190 -12.81 1.49 -16.16
CA TYR A 190 -12.18 2.46 -17.04
C TYR A 190 -10.67 2.36 -17.01
N GLU A 191 -10.09 2.57 -18.18
CA GLU A 191 -8.68 2.86 -18.34
C GLU A 191 -8.48 4.38 -18.40
N THR A 192 -7.54 4.90 -17.62
CA THR A 192 -7.05 6.28 -17.68
C THR A 192 -5.63 6.31 -18.23
N GLU A 193 -4.97 7.47 -18.23
CA GLU A 193 -3.56 7.58 -18.64
C GLU A 193 -2.66 6.70 -17.76
N HIS A 194 -2.76 6.83 -16.44
CA HIS A 194 -1.85 6.13 -15.51
C HIS A 194 -2.49 5.00 -14.73
N THR A 195 -3.83 4.85 -14.78
CA THR A 195 -4.54 3.93 -13.90
C THR A 195 -5.60 3.09 -14.59
N TYR A 196 -6.03 2.06 -13.88
CA TYR A 196 -7.36 1.49 -14.04
C TYR A 196 -8.22 1.92 -12.86
N ARG A 197 -9.44 2.37 -13.16
CA ARG A 197 -10.46 2.70 -12.16
C ARG A 197 -11.60 1.70 -12.27
N MET A 198 -11.86 0.98 -11.20
CA MET A 198 -12.87 -0.07 -11.16
C MET A 198 -13.89 0.25 -10.08
N GLN A 199 -15.15 0.35 -10.47
CA GLN A 199 -16.28 0.35 -9.54
C GLN A 199 -16.82 -1.07 -9.42
N PHE A 200 -16.99 -1.56 -8.20
CA PHE A 200 -17.43 -2.94 -7.95
C PHE A 200 -18.22 -3.04 -6.64
N ASN A 201 -18.94 -4.13 -6.48
CA ASN A 201 -19.39 -4.62 -5.18
C ASN A 201 -19.00 -6.09 -5.00
N LEU A 202 -19.13 -6.58 -3.78
CA LEU A 202 -18.85 -7.95 -3.41
C LEU A 202 -20.14 -8.66 -3.03
N THR A 203 -20.31 -9.90 -3.50
CA THR A 203 -21.44 -10.75 -3.12
C THR A 203 -20.95 -12.04 -2.48
N ALA A 204 -21.46 -12.37 -1.29
CA ALA A 204 -21.22 -13.65 -0.63
C ALA A 204 -22.46 -14.06 0.17
N ASN A 205 -22.79 -15.36 0.19
CA ASN A 205 -23.88 -15.91 1.02
C ASN A 205 -25.25 -15.21 0.84
N GLY A 206 -25.53 -14.64 -0.34
CA GLY A 206 -26.76 -13.92 -0.63
C GLY A 206 -26.78 -12.45 -0.14
N GLU A 207 -25.70 -11.97 0.44
CA GLU A 207 -25.51 -10.57 0.82
C GLU A 207 -24.64 -9.84 -0.21
N THR A 208 -24.86 -8.54 -0.37
CA THR A 208 -24.08 -7.66 -1.26
C THR A 208 -23.57 -6.47 -0.48
N SER A 209 -22.29 -6.13 -0.69
CA SER A 209 -21.62 -5.03 -0.01
C SER A 209 -22.06 -3.65 -0.53
N ASP A 210 -21.48 -2.62 0.06
CA ASP A 210 -21.47 -1.28 -0.54
C ASP A 210 -20.79 -1.28 -1.91
N VAL A 211 -20.98 -0.20 -2.66
CA VAL A 211 -20.25 0.04 -3.90
C VAL A 211 -18.90 0.67 -3.57
N TYR A 212 -17.85 0.10 -4.15
CA TYR A 212 -16.48 0.56 -3.97
C TYR A 212 -15.90 1.07 -5.28
N THR A 213 -15.05 2.09 -5.19
CA THR A 213 -14.20 2.54 -6.29
C THR A 213 -12.73 2.29 -5.95
N ALA A 214 -12.11 1.39 -6.71
CA ALA A 214 -10.70 1.07 -6.62
C ALA A 214 -9.89 1.78 -7.71
N VAL A 215 -8.67 2.19 -7.35
CA VAL A 215 -7.68 2.75 -8.26
C VAL A 215 -6.43 1.90 -8.27
N PHE A 216 -6.03 1.48 -9.47
CA PHE A 216 -4.84 0.67 -9.70
C PHE A 216 -3.87 1.42 -10.62
N VAL A 217 -2.65 1.69 -10.15
CA VAL A 217 -1.63 2.38 -10.95
C VAL A 217 -0.91 1.39 -11.85
N LYS A 218 -0.79 1.73 -13.13
CA LYS A 218 -0.08 0.95 -14.15
C LYS A 218 1.43 1.05 -13.95
N ARG A 219 2.14 -0.04 -14.20
CA ARG A 219 3.60 -0.09 -14.28
C ARG A 219 4.06 -0.21 -15.73
N SER A 220 5.32 0.15 -15.97
CA SER A 220 5.95 0.05 -17.29
C SER A 220 6.09 -1.39 -17.80
N ASP A 221 6.11 -2.38 -16.90
CA ASP A 221 6.15 -3.81 -17.22
C ASP A 221 4.78 -4.40 -17.58
N GLY A 222 3.72 -3.58 -17.60
CA GLY A 222 2.35 -4.00 -17.89
C GLY A 222 1.58 -4.52 -16.68
N SER A 223 2.20 -4.64 -15.50
CA SER A 223 1.51 -4.94 -14.25
C SER A 223 0.84 -3.70 -13.65
N CYS A 224 0.11 -3.86 -12.56
CA CYS A 224 -0.45 -2.76 -11.79
C CYS A 224 -0.42 -3.02 -10.29
N TYR A 225 -0.69 -1.98 -9.49
CA TYR A 225 -0.81 -2.08 -8.04
C TYR A 225 -1.92 -1.19 -7.48
N TRP A 226 -2.48 -1.60 -6.37
CA TRP A 226 -3.42 -0.84 -5.56
C TRP A 226 -2.86 0.51 -5.14
N LYS A 227 -3.57 1.58 -5.47
CA LYS A 227 -3.30 2.91 -4.94
C LYS A 227 -4.26 3.28 -3.82
N ALA A 228 -5.55 3.02 -4.02
CA ALA A 228 -6.59 3.45 -3.09
C ALA A 228 -7.91 2.70 -3.31
N LEU A 229 -8.74 2.73 -2.28
CA LEU A 229 -10.12 2.22 -2.26
C LEU A 229 -11.02 3.26 -1.58
N ARG A 230 -12.16 3.56 -2.17
CA ARG A 230 -13.23 4.40 -1.60
C ARG A 230 -14.54 3.63 -1.56
N VAL A 231 -15.39 3.99 -0.61
CA VAL A 231 -16.81 3.64 -0.61
C VAL A 231 -17.59 4.79 -1.26
N GLU A 232 -18.57 4.47 -2.09
CA GLU A 232 -19.47 5.44 -2.76
C GLU A 232 -20.77 5.66 -2.00
#